data_AF-A0A978UJP3-F1
#
_entry.id   AF-A0A978UJP3-F1
#
_cell.length_a   1.000
_cell.length_b   1.000
_cell.length_c   1.000
_cell.angle_alpha   90.00
_cell.angle_beta   90.00
_cell.angle_gamma   90.00
#
_symmetry.space_group_name_H-M   'P 1'
#
loop_
_entity.id
_entity.type
_entity.pdbx_description
1 polymer ?
#
loop_
_entity_poly.entity_id
_entity_poly.type
_entity_poly.pdbx_seq_one_letter_code
_entity_poly.pdbx_strand_id
1 'polypeptide(L)'
;MASNVFGIPIMNQTLEAMPKYQGKEITATDRAYEALLMKNADDKEVNARKFVESLKPKYGVLVVTTTSLIYNATGNRLTYVGSHDWQGHIEDSPYPFGARECGATIYRGQDENGDASDWMLAWYNPWDRVLDHNRVCTEIGAVFMTTS
;
A
#
# COMPACT_ATOMS: atom_id res chain seq x y z
N MET A 1 0.07 17.96 0.95
CA MET A 1 -0.38 16.69 0.36
C MET A 1 0.87 15.91 -0.02
N ALA A 2 1.01 14.65 0.39
CA ALA A 2 2.11 13.81 -0.09
C ALA A 2 1.96 13.69 -1.62
N SER A 3 3.03 13.91 -2.39
CA SER A 3 3.01 14.04 -3.86
C SER A 3 2.58 12.77 -4.61
N ASN A 4 2.27 11.73 -3.87
CA ASN A 4 2.32 10.35 -4.33
C ASN A 4 1.12 9.50 -3.84
N VAL A 5 0.05 10.17 -3.42
CA VAL A 5 -1.23 9.53 -3.12
C VAL A 5 -2.13 9.70 -4.33
N PHE A 6 -2.58 8.59 -4.92
CA PHE A 6 -3.38 8.58 -6.14
C PHE A 6 -4.83 8.17 -5.84
N GLY A 7 -5.78 8.88 -6.45
CA GLY A 7 -7.21 8.61 -6.34
C GLY A 7 -7.91 9.38 -5.22
N ILE A 8 -9.24 9.36 -5.26
CA ILE A 8 -10.12 9.98 -4.27
C ILE A 8 -10.41 8.98 -3.16
N PRO A 9 -10.29 9.37 -1.87
CA PRO A 9 -10.61 8.48 -0.75
C PRO A 9 -12.10 8.13 -0.75
N ILE A 10 -12.40 6.85 -0.55
CA ILE A 10 -13.78 6.34 -0.48
C ILE A 10 -14.25 6.44 0.97
N MET A 11 -15.11 7.42 1.23
CA MET A 11 -15.67 7.72 2.55
C MET A 11 -17.18 7.48 2.57
N ASN A 12 -17.80 7.58 3.74
CA ASN A 12 -19.26 7.45 3.87
C ASN A 12 -20.01 8.38 2.90
N GLN A 13 -19.56 9.62 2.75
CA GLN A 13 -20.13 10.59 1.80
C GLN A 13 -20.13 10.07 0.35
N THR A 14 -19.09 9.35 -0.05
CA THR A 14 -19.00 8.73 -1.38
C THR A 14 -20.04 7.63 -1.54
N LEU A 15 -20.29 6.85 -0.49
CA LEU A 15 -21.26 5.75 -0.50
C LEU A 15 -22.70 6.27 -0.39
N GLU A 16 -22.97 7.31 0.42
CA GLU A 16 -24.28 7.95 0.55
C GLU A 16 -24.80 8.53 -0.78
N ALA A 17 -23.88 8.97 -1.64
CA ALA A 17 -24.21 9.42 -2.99
C ALA A 17 -24.65 8.27 -3.92
N MET A 18 -24.41 7.01 -3.56
CA MET A 18 -24.81 5.85 -4.37
C MET A 18 -26.24 5.41 -4.02
N PRO A 19 -27.10 5.13 -5.03
CA PRO A 19 -28.48 4.70 -4.78
C PRO A 19 -28.61 3.47 -3.87
N LYS A 20 -27.65 2.54 -3.92
CA LYS A 20 -27.66 1.28 -3.15
C LYS A 20 -27.43 1.43 -1.63
N TYR A 21 -26.90 2.57 -1.19
CA TYR A 21 -26.59 2.87 0.21
C TYR A 21 -27.47 3.98 0.80
N GLN A 22 -28.43 4.51 0.03
CA GLN A 22 -29.36 5.52 0.54
C GLN A 22 -30.19 4.97 1.72
N GLY A 23 -30.12 5.67 2.86
CA GLY A 23 -30.84 5.29 4.07
C GLY A 23 -30.32 4.04 4.78
N LYS A 24 -29.17 3.49 4.36
CA LYS A 24 -28.50 2.38 5.04
C LYS A 24 -27.42 2.90 5.97
N GLU A 25 -27.22 2.18 7.06
CA GLU A 25 -26.03 2.36 7.90
C GLU A 25 -24.81 1.84 7.13
N ILE A 26 -23.82 2.71 6.92
CA ILE A 26 -22.61 2.39 6.14
C ILE A 26 -21.53 1.87 7.08
N THR A 27 -21.13 0.62 6.86
CA THR A 27 -20.08 -0.05 7.64
C THR A 27 -18.70 0.10 7.00
N ALA A 28 -17.64 -0.23 7.74
CA ALA A 28 -16.29 -0.28 7.19
C ALA A 28 -16.16 -1.32 6.06
N THR A 29 -16.87 -2.44 6.18
CA THR A 29 -16.92 -3.50 5.16
C THR A 29 -17.54 -3.01 3.85
N ASP A 30 -18.59 -2.18 3.92
CA ASP A 30 -19.17 -1.56 2.72
C ASP A 30 -18.17 -0.66 2.00
N ARG A 31 -17.44 0.19 2.76
CA ARG A 31 -16.38 1.03 2.20
C ARG A 31 -15.25 0.21 1.59
N ALA A 32 -14.87 -0.89 2.24
CA ALA A 32 -13.84 -1.81 1.76
C ALA A 32 -14.26 -2.47 0.44
N TYR A 33 -15.51 -2.93 0.36
CA TYR A 33 -16.07 -3.57 -0.83
C TYR A 33 -16.12 -2.60 -2.02
N GLU A 34 -16.64 -1.39 -1.81
CA GLU A 34 -16.64 -0.36 -2.86
C GLU A 34 -15.24 0.08 -3.27
N ALA A 35 -14.32 0.18 -2.32
CA ALA A 35 -12.92 0.45 -2.64
C ALA A 35 -12.33 -0.62 -3.55
N LEU A 36 -12.57 -1.90 -3.27
CA LEU A 36 -12.09 -2.97 -4.12
C LEU A 36 -12.70 -2.90 -5.54
N LEU A 37 -14.01 -2.64 -5.65
CA LEU A 37 -14.69 -2.49 -6.94
C LEU A 37 -14.19 -1.27 -7.73
N MET A 38 -13.86 -0.19 -7.03
CA MET A 38 -13.38 1.07 -7.60
C MET A 38 -11.86 1.16 -7.69
N LYS A 39 -11.15 0.02 -7.62
CA LYS A 39 -9.67 -0.03 -7.73
C LYS A 39 -9.16 0.63 -9.00
N ASN A 40 -9.90 0.50 -10.10
CA ASN A 40 -9.51 1.01 -11.41
C ASN A 40 -10.28 2.28 -11.81
N ALA A 41 -11.17 2.78 -10.94
CA ALA A 41 -11.92 4.01 -11.20
C ALA A 41 -10.98 5.23 -11.26
N ASP A 42 -11.42 6.30 -11.92
CA ASP A 42 -10.72 7.59 -11.97
C ASP A 42 -9.26 7.51 -12.44
N ASP A 43 -8.93 6.52 -13.28
CA ASP A 43 -7.57 6.24 -13.76
C ASP A 43 -6.52 6.11 -12.64
N LYS A 44 -6.93 5.82 -11.40
CA LYS A 44 -6.03 5.82 -10.24
C LYS A 44 -4.91 4.78 -10.39
N GLU A 45 -5.25 3.61 -10.91
CA GLU A 45 -4.28 2.56 -11.22
C GLU A 45 -3.33 2.99 -12.36
N VAL A 46 -3.86 3.61 -13.41
CA VAL A 46 -3.08 4.08 -14.56
C VAL A 46 -2.10 5.17 -14.14
N ASN A 47 -2.54 6.12 -13.32
CA ASN A 47 -1.72 7.20 -12.79
C ASN A 47 -0.62 6.68 -11.85
N ALA A 48 -0.96 5.75 -10.96
CA ALA A 48 0.00 5.11 -10.08
C ALA A 48 1.06 4.32 -10.88
N ARG A 49 0.63 3.57 -11.91
CA ARG A 49 1.54 2.83 -12.79
C ARG A 49 2.45 3.76 -13.59
N LYS A 50 1.92 4.83 -14.17
CA LYS A 50 2.71 5.84 -14.89
C LYS A 50 3.75 6.48 -14.00
N PHE A 51 3.41 6.77 -12.74
CA PHE A 51 4.38 7.30 -11.79
C PHE A 51 5.51 6.29 -11.52
N VAL A 52 5.17 5.02 -11.27
CA VAL A 52 6.16 3.95 -11.09
C VAL A 52 7.04 3.77 -12.33
N GLU A 53 6.46 3.84 -13.53
CA GLU A 53 7.22 3.78 -14.78
C GLU A 53 8.14 4.99 -14.95
N SER A 54 7.70 6.18 -14.52
CA SER A 54 8.54 7.39 -14.53
C SER A 54 9.74 7.33 -13.58
N LEU A 55 9.69 6.45 -12.58
CA LEU A 55 10.80 6.20 -11.66
C LEU A 55 11.86 5.26 -12.26
N LYS A 56 11.48 4.30 -13.11
CA LYS A 56 12.42 3.36 -13.75
C LYS A 56 13.66 4.01 -14.40
N PRO A 57 13.55 5.06 -15.24
CA PRO A 57 14.72 5.67 -15.87
C PRO A 57 15.65 6.37 -14.86
N LYS A 58 15.19 6.74 -13.67
CA LYS A 58 16.01 7.42 -12.65
C LYS A 58 17.03 6.48 -12.00
N TYR A 59 16.73 5.19 -11.93
CA TYR A 59 17.54 4.23 -11.15
C TYR A 59 18.54 3.41 -11.98
N GLY A 60 18.59 3.60 -13.30
CA GLY A 60 19.56 2.96 -14.19
C GLY A 60 19.42 1.43 -14.31
N VAL A 61 19.97 0.86 -15.38
CA VAL A 61 19.91 -0.59 -15.69
C VAL A 61 20.78 -1.43 -14.74
N LEU A 62 21.68 -0.78 -13.98
CA LEU A 62 22.73 -1.43 -13.19
C LEU A 62 22.33 -1.74 -11.75
N VAL A 63 21.12 -1.38 -11.31
CA VAL A 63 20.71 -1.48 -9.91
C VAL A 63 19.42 -2.26 -9.77
N VAL A 64 19.41 -3.22 -8.85
CA VAL A 64 18.20 -3.96 -8.49
C VAL A 64 17.26 -3.02 -7.74
N THR A 65 16.11 -2.73 -8.35
CA THR A 65 15.06 -1.90 -7.78
C THR A 65 13.75 -2.66 -7.71
N THR A 66 13.09 -2.55 -6.55
CA THR A 66 11.73 -3.03 -6.31
C THR A 66 10.83 -1.82 -6.24
N THR A 67 9.77 -1.80 -7.05
CA THR A 67 8.74 -0.76 -6.95
C THR A 67 7.43 -1.40 -6.53
N SER A 68 6.88 -0.93 -5.40
CA SER A 68 5.67 -1.48 -4.80
C SER A 68 4.50 -0.50 -4.92
N LEU A 69 3.34 -1.03 -5.30
CA LEU A 69 2.07 -0.30 -5.35
C LEU A 69 1.14 -0.89 -4.29
N ILE A 70 0.71 -0.05 -3.34
CA ILE A 70 -0.18 -0.46 -2.26
C ILE A 70 -1.52 0.22 -2.47
N TYR A 71 -2.56 -0.60 -2.63
CA TYR A 71 -3.93 -0.13 -2.75
C TYR A 71 -4.68 -0.42 -1.46
N ASN A 72 -5.05 0.63 -0.73
CA ASN A 72 -5.81 0.48 0.49
C ASN A 72 -7.30 0.24 0.17
N ALA A 73 -7.74 -1.01 0.35
CA ALA A 73 -9.14 -1.42 0.28
C ALA A 73 -9.67 -1.94 1.62
N THR A 74 -9.09 -1.49 2.75
CA THR A 74 -9.51 -1.93 4.10
C THR A 74 -10.80 -1.24 4.58
N GLY A 75 -11.31 -0.26 3.83
CA GLY A 75 -12.48 0.54 4.22
C GLY A 75 -12.19 1.61 5.26
N ASN A 76 -10.98 1.64 5.83
CA ASN A 76 -10.52 2.63 6.78
C ASN A 76 -9.17 3.22 6.35
N ARG A 77 -8.75 4.29 7.01
CA ARG A 77 -7.46 4.94 6.75
C ARG A 77 -6.32 4.08 7.30
N LEU A 78 -5.38 3.72 6.44
CA LEU A 78 -4.09 3.19 6.85
C LEU A 78 -3.12 4.34 7.17
N THR A 79 -2.38 4.22 8.26
CA THR A 79 -1.28 5.08 8.66
C THR A 79 0.03 4.34 8.53
N TYR A 80 1.06 5.02 8.05
CA TYR A 80 2.40 4.44 8.00
C TYR A 80 2.99 4.39 9.41
N VAL A 81 3.48 3.21 9.82
CA VAL A 81 4.09 2.99 11.14
C VAL A 81 5.60 3.06 11.06
N GLY A 82 6.17 2.40 10.05
CA GLY A 82 7.60 2.32 9.87
C GLY A 82 8.00 1.45 8.70
N SER A 83 9.28 1.49 8.39
CA SER A 83 9.92 0.62 7.41
C SER A 83 11.20 0.06 8.03
N HIS A 84 11.59 -1.11 7.58
CA HIS A 84 12.84 -1.72 7.94
C HIS A 84 13.60 -2.13 6.68
N ASP A 85 14.86 -1.73 6.60
CA ASP A 85 15.78 -2.10 5.52
C ASP A 85 16.77 -3.12 6.04
N TRP A 86 16.75 -4.32 5.49
CA TRP A 86 17.72 -5.35 5.85
C TRP A 86 18.95 -5.31 4.94
N GLN A 87 18.76 -5.04 3.65
CA GLN A 87 19.84 -4.89 2.66
C GLN A 87 19.42 -3.87 1.60
N GLY A 88 20.14 -2.76 1.52
CA GLY A 88 19.81 -1.64 0.62
C GLY A 88 19.53 -0.33 1.36
N HIS A 89 18.89 0.61 0.67
CA HIS A 89 18.42 1.88 1.22
C HIS A 89 17.05 2.19 0.59
N ILE A 90 16.03 2.48 1.39
CA ILE A 90 14.77 3.09 0.93
C ILE A 90 15.05 4.57 0.60
N GLU A 91 14.75 5.01 -0.62
CA GLU A 91 14.87 6.44 -0.98
C GLU A 91 13.70 7.30 -0.43
N ASP A 92 13.94 8.63 -0.41
CA ASP A 92 13.26 9.75 0.30
C ASP A 92 11.72 9.89 0.23
N SER A 93 10.96 8.96 -0.34
CA SER A 93 9.50 9.08 -0.45
C SER A 93 8.75 7.87 0.11
N PRO A 94 7.81 8.06 1.06
CA PRO A 94 7.15 6.94 1.73
C PRO A 94 6.26 6.10 0.79
N TYR A 95 5.65 6.66 -0.26
CA TYR A 95 4.80 5.95 -1.24
C TYR A 95 4.80 6.68 -2.57
N PRO A 96 4.56 6.04 -3.75
CA PRO A 96 5.11 4.73 -4.06
C PRO A 96 6.64 4.87 -4.13
N PHE A 97 7.32 3.90 -3.52
CA PHE A 97 8.72 3.97 -3.17
C PHE A 97 9.55 3.01 -4.05
N GLY A 98 10.80 3.38 -4.32
CA GLY A 98 11.80 2.48 -4.85
C GLY A 98 12.64 1.94 -3.69
N ALA A 99 12.56 0.64 -3.44
CA ALA A 99 13.39 -0.01 -2.43
C ALA A 99 14.46 -0.89 -3.09
N ARG A 100 15.62 -0.97 -2.46
CA ARG A 100 16.71 -1.88 -2.87
C ARG A 100 16.58 -3.20 -2.11
N GLU A 101 16.94 -4.27 -2.81
CA GLU A 101 17.13 -5.67 -2.39
C GLU A 101 16.16 -6.24 -1.33
N CYS A 102 16.24 -5.86 -0.05
CA CYS A 102 15.43 -6.45 1.01
C CYS A 102 14.88 -5.41 2.00
N GLY A 103 13.57 -5.33 2.14
CA GLY A 103 12.94 -4.43 3.10
C GLY A 103 11.49 -4.80 3.43
N ALA A 104 10.94 -4.13 4.43
CA ALA A 104 9.53 -4.22 4.78
C ALA A 104 8.96 -2.85 5.11
N THR A 105 7.67 -2.68 4.84
CA THR A 105 6.86 -1.55 5.29
C THR A 105 5.69 -2.05 6.13
N ILE A 106 5.37 -1.30 7.18
CA ILE A 106 4.27 -1.60 8.09
C ILE A 106 3.27 -0.45 8.07
N TYR A 107 2.00 -0.80 7.88
CA TYR A 107 0.86 0.10 8.01
C TYR A 107 0.01 -0.30 9.19
N ARG A 108 -0.54 0.67 9.89
CA ARG A 108 -1.54 0.46 10.92
C ARG A 108 -2.87 0.98 10.45
N GLY A 109 -3.92 0.36 10.93
CA GLY A 109 -5.30 0.66 10.60
C GLY A 109 -6.23 -0.10 11.51
N GLN A 110 -7.50 -0.09 11.16
CA GLN A 110 -8.54 -0.77 11.93
C GLN A 110 -9.08 -1.93 11.11
N ASP A 111 -9.27 -3.08 11.76
CA ASP A 111 -9.93 -4.24 11.19
C ASP A 111 -11.47 -4.06 11.14
N GLU A 112 -12.18 -5.13 10.77
CA GLU A 112 -13.65 -5.14 10.69
C GLU A 112 -14.34 -4.89 12.04
N ASN A 113 -13.68 -5.23 13.15
CA ASN A 113 -14.18 -5.04 14.51
C ASN A 113 -13.84 -3.65 15.07
N GLY A 114 -13.01 -2.88 14.36
CA GLY A 114 -12.48 -1.59 14.81
C GLY A 114 -11.20 -1.71 15.63
N ASP A 115 -10.66 -2.92 15.80
CA ASP A 115 -9.43 -3.17 16.51
C ASP A 115 -8.21 -2.80 15.66
N ALA A 116 -7.17 -2.32 16.33
CA ALA A 116 -5.96 -1.92 15.64
C ALA A 116 -5.21 -3.16 15.12
N SER A 117 -4.92 -3.17 13.82
CA SER A 117 -4.11 -4.19 13.17
C SER A 117 -2.91 -3.56 12.46
N ASP A 118 -1.84 -4.33 12.32
CA ASP A 118 -0.66 -3.97 11.55
C ASP A 118 -0.60 -4.86 10.28
N TRP A 119 -0.48 -4.21 9.12
CA TRP A 119 -0.31 -4.80 7.80
C TRP A 119 1.15 -4.63 7.38
N MET A 120 1.88 -5.73 7.29
CA MET A 120 3.26 -5.74 6.82
C MET A 120 3.33 -6.18 5.37
N LEU A 121 4.09 -5.44 4.55
CA LEU A 121 4.54 -5.86 3.23
C LEU A 121 6.06 -5.95 3.23
N ALA A 122 6.60 -7.15 3.03
CA ALA A 122 8.03 -7.40 2.91
C ALA A 122 8.38 -7.88 1.51
N TRP A 123 9.54 -7.47 1.01
CA TRP A 123 10.07 -7.90 -0.28
C TRP A 123 11.53 -8.32 -0.18
N TYR A 124 11.90 -9.24 -1.06
CA TYR A 124 13.25 -9.75 -1.24
C TYR A 124 13.53 -9.88 -2.74
N ASN A 125 14.54 -9.18 -3.23
CA ASN A 125 14.90 -9.08 -4.64
C ASN A 125 16.41 -9.31 -4.77
N PRO A 126 16.85 -10.57 -4.93
CA PRO A 126 18.26 -10.91 -4.96
C PRO A 126 18.92 -10.39 -6.24
N TRP A 127 20.19 -10.01 -6.13
CA TRP A 127 21.01 -9.59 -7.28
C TRP A 127 21.31 -10.75 -8.22
N ASP A 128 21.55 -11.95 -7.67
CA ASP A 128 21.77 -13.17 -8.43
C ASP A 128 20.43 -13.84 -8.75
N ARG A 129 19.94 -13.57 -9.97
CA ARG A 129 18.69 -14.14 -10.49
C ARG A 129 18.82 -15.57 -10.99
N VAL A 130 20.03 -16.13 -11.01
CA VAL A 130 20.28 -17.52 -11.42
C VAL A 130 20.21 -18.44 -10.20
N LEU A 131 20.64 -17.96 -9.04
CA LEU A 131 20.70 -18.74 -7.80
C LEU A 131 19.50 -18.51 -6.86
N ASP A 132 18.79 -17.40 -6.99
CA ASP A 132 17.65 -17.10 -6.11
C ASP A 132 16.55 -16.31 -6.84
N HIS A 133 15.36 -16.32 -6.26
CA HIS A 133 14.15 -15.74 -6.83
C HIS A 133 13.63 -14.59 -5.98
N ASN A 134 12.94 -13.66 -6.64
CA ASN A 134 12.21 -12.60 -5.97
C ASN A 134 11.12 -13.20 -5.08
N ARG A 135 10.99 -12.68 -3.86
CA ARG A 135 9.95 -13.09 -2.90
C ARG A 135 9.23 -11.85 -2.39
N VAL A 136 7.94 -12.02 -2.13
CA VAL A 136 7.09 -11.04 -1.46
C VAL A 136 6.35 -11.77 -0.35
N CYS A 137 6.26 -11.14 0.81
CA CYS A 137 5.50 -11.64 1.95
C CYS A 137 4.56 -10.54 2.43
N THR A 138 3.33 -10.91 2.76
CA THR A 138 2.38 -10.03 3.42
C THR A 138 1.87 -10.72 4.66
N GLU A 139 1.91 -10.03 5.79
CA GLU A 139 1.34 -10.51 7.03
C GLU A 139 0.40 -9.46 7.62
N ILE A 140 -0.66 -9.93 8.26
CA ILE A 140 -1.62 -9.09 8.98
C ILE A 140 -1.66 -9.65 10.40
N GLY A 141 -1.35 -8.81 11.37
CA GLY A 141 -1.31 -9.20 12.77
C GLY A 141 -1.92 -8.13 13.67
N ALA A 142 -2.25 -8.52 14.90
CA ALA A 142 -2.58 -7.55 15.94
C ALA A 142 -1.38 -6.60 16.16
N VAL A 143 -1.67 -5.37 16.55
CA VAL A 143 -0.63 -4.38 16.81
C VAL A 143 0.36 -4.91 17.85
N PHE A 144 1.62 -5.06 17.43
CA PHE A 144 2.70 -5.33 18.37
C PHE A 144 2.94 -4.05 19.18
N MET A 145 2.56 -4.06 20.46
CA MET A 145 3.09 -3.11 21.42
C MET A 145 4.57 -3.42 21.59
N THR A 146 5.44 -2.75 20.84
CA THR A 146 6.86 -2.68 21.19
C THR A 146 6.96 -1.94 22.51
N THR A 147 7.09 -2.70 23.59
CA THR A 147 7.53 -2.16 24.88
C THR A 147 8.99 -1.75 24.71
N SER A 148 9.19 -0.43 24.75
CA SER A 148 10.42 0.35 25.02
C SER A 148 11.77 -0.23 24.61
#